data_AF-A0A948ZH30-F1
#
_entry.id   AF-A0A948ZH30-F1
#
_cell.length_a   1.000
_cell.length_b   1.000
_cell.length_c   1.000
_cell.angle_alpha   90.00
_cell.angle_beta   90.00
_cell.angle_gamma   90.00
#
_symmetry.space_group_name_H-M   'P 1'
#
loop_
_entity.id
_entity.type
_entity.pdbx_description
1 polymer ?
#
loop_
_entity_poly.entity_id
_entity_poly.type
_entity_poly.pdbx_seq_one_letter_code
_entity_poly.pdbx_strand_id
1 'polypeptide(L)'
;MRKFITKIIIFSVVLLIGLSSIAYSANLQDAFKTSEGSSKDPLDAAAGAAGYNIKAQEGSATLEGIISTIIQTALSFLGIVFLILMIYGGYLWMTARGNEQQVEKAKNLLTAAIVGLIIVLAAYTISFFVIQMLGEQTLKPAQ
;
A
#
# COMPACT_ATOMS: atom_id res chain seq x y z
N MET A 1 10.93 -23.29 -20.50
CA MET A 1 10.49 -21.88 -20.66
C MET A 1 8.99 -21.68 -20.45
N ARG A 2 8.09 -22.38 -21.18
CA ARG A 2 6.62 -22.25 -20.98
C ARG A 2 6.13 -22.48 -19.53
N LYS A 3 6.66 -23.50 -18.83
CA LYS A 3 6.32 -23.79 -17.43
C LYS A 3 6.76 -22.71 -16.42
N PHE A 4 7.73 -21.86 -16.78
CA PHE A 4 8.21 -20.76 -15.93
C PHE A 4 7.32 -19.53 -16.07
N ILE A 5 6.87 -19.25 -17.30
CA ILE A 5 5.94 -18.15 -17.63
C ILE A 5 4.55 -18.45 -17.05
N THR A 6 4.05 -19.68 -17.18
CA THR A 6 2.76 -20.07 -16.59
C THR A 6 2.78 -19.98 -15.05
N LYS A 7 3.92 -20.29 -14.40
CA LYS A 7 4.07 -20.12 -12.94
C LYS A 7 4.14 -18.66 -12.52
N ILE A 8 4.76 -17.78 -13.32
CA ILE A 8 4.75 -16.32 -13.10
C ILE A 8 3.34 -15.74 -13.25
N ILE A 9 2.56 -16.20 -14.25
CA ILE A 9 1.19 -15.75 -14.48
C ILE A 9 0.28 -16.25 -13.35
N ILE A 10 0.42 -17.50 -12.92
CA ILE A 10 -0.31 -18.05 -11.77
C ILE A 10 0.07 -17.31 -10.48
N PHE A 11 1.35 -16.97 -10.27
CA PHE A 11 1.78 -16.17 -9.12
C PHE A 11 1.21 -14.73 -9.18
N SER A 12 1.13 -14.12 -10.36
CA SER A 12 0.50 -12.81 -10.56
C SER A 12 -1.01 -12.84 -10.36
N VAL A 13 -1.70 -13.91 -10.74
CA VAL A 13 -3.16 -14.09 -10.53
C VAL A 13 -3.45 -14.41 -9.06
N VAL A 14 -2.62 -15.20 -8.40
CA VAL A 14 -2.68 -15.47 -6.96
C VAL A 14 -2.36 -14.20 -6.16
N LEU A 15 -1.44 -13.37 -6.64
CA LEU A 15 -1.16 -12.04 -6.08
C LEU A 15 -2.36 -11.10 -6.26
N LEU A 16 -3.03 -11.14 -7.41
CA LEU A 16 -4.28 -10.40 -7.67
C LEU A 16 -5.45 -10.84 -6.78
N ILE A 17 -5.61 -12.14 -6.54
CA ILE A 17 -6.62 -12.70 -5.60
C ILE A 17 -6.24 -12.40 -4.15
N GLY A 18 -4.93 -12.37 -3.84
CA GLY A 18 -4.42 -12.00 -2.51
C GLY A 18 -4.60 -10.52 -2.19
N LEU A 19 -4.55 -9.63 -3.19
CA LEU A 19 -4.92 -8.21 -3.06
C LEU A 19 -6.41 -8.04 -2.71
N SER A 20 -7.29 -8.94 -3.17
CA SER A 20 -8.70 -8.98 -2.77
C SER A 20 -8.91 -9.21 -1.27
N SER A 21 -7.90 -9.71 -0.55
CA SER A 21 -7.97 -9.93 0.90
C SER A 21 -7.60 -8.71 1.74
N ILE A 22 -6.97 -7.69 1.16
CA ILE A 22 -6.79 -6.39 1.84
C ILE A 22 -8.10 -5.58 1.79
N ALA A 23 -9.09 -6.05 1.03
CA ALA A 23 -10.44 -5.48 0.89
C ALA A 23 -11.50 -6.13 1.83
N TYR A 24 -11.12 -6.83 2.89
CA TYR A 24 -12.07 -7.25 3.93
C TYR A 24 -12.21 -6.18 5.03
N SER A 25 -12.70 -5.01 4.64
CA SER A 25 -13.53 -4.21 5.55
C SER A 25 -14.85 -3.80 4.89
N ALA A 26 -15.35 -4.63 3.98
CA ALA A 26 -16.77 -4.73 3.69
C ALA A 26 -17.03 -6.14 3.15
N ASN A 27 -18.01 -6.82 3.71
CA ASN A 27 -18.43 -8.15 3.27
C ASN A 27 -18.57 -8.17 1.74
N LEU A 28 -17.96 -9.15 1.08
CA LEU A 28 -18.13 -9.41 -0.38
C LEU A 28 -19.61 -9.59 -0.78
N GLN A 29 -20.50 -9.76 0.20
CA GLN A 29 -21.95 -9.85 0.06
C GLN A 29 -22.67 -8.49 0.00
N ASP A 30 -22.05 -7.40 0.46
CA ASP A 30 -22.62 -6.05 0.36
C ASP A 30 -22.22 -5.32 -0.93
N ALA A 31 -21.14 -5.75 -1.60
CA ALA A 31 -20.73 -5.21 -2.91
C ALA A 31 -21.70 -5.57 -4.06
N PHE A 32 -22.55 -6.58 -3.87
CA PHE A 32 -23.58 -7.00 -4.84
C PHE A 32 -25.01 -6.68 -4.40
N LYS A 33 -25.22 -6.07 -3.23
CA LYS A 33 -26.53 -5.59 -2.83
C LYS A 33 -26.72 -4.16 -3.33
N THR A 34 -27.39 -4.03 -4.47
CA THR A 34 -28.08 -2.79 -4.84
C THR A 34 -29.26 -2.63 -3.88
N SER A 35 -29.00 -2.24 -2.63
CA SER A 35 -30.11 -1.81 -1.77
C SER A 35 -30.46 -0.40 -2.21
N GLU A 36 -31.66 -0.27 -2.75
CA GLU A 36 -32.28 0.98 -3.17
C GLU A 36 -32.06 2.07 -2.12
N GLY A 37 -31.56 3.22 -2.57
CA GLY A 37 -31.44 4.44 -1.76
C GLY A 37 -30.05 4.65 -1.16
N SER A 38 -29.31 5.58 -1.75
CA SER A 38 -28.06 6.21 -1.26
C SER A 38 -26.74 5.54 -1.68
N SER A 39 -26.35 5.82 -2.93
CA SER A 39 -24.98 6.10 -3.39
C SER A 39 -23.84 5.49 -2.56
N LYS A 40 -23.54 4.22 -2.81
CA LYS A 40 -22.21 3.66 -2.60
C LYS A 40 -21.86 2.92 -3.88
N ASP A 41 -21.43 3.66 -4.87
CA ASP A 41 -21.00 3.08 -6.13
C ASP A 41 -19.81 2.16 -5.84
N PRO A 42 -19.71 0.99 -6.49
CA PRO A 42 -18.58 0.07 -6.30
C PRO A 42 -17.22 0.73 -6.60
N LEU A 43 -17.24 1.86 -7.33
CA LEU A 43 -16.11 2.74 -7.54
C LEU A 43 -15.65 3.46 -6.26
N ASP A 44 -16.56 3.84 -5.37
CA ASP A 44 -16.26 4.55 -4.09
C ASP A 44 -15.61 3.62 -3.06
N ALA A 45 -15.95 2.33 -3.07
CA ALA A 45 -15.33 1.32 -2.20
C ALA A 45 -13.91 0.99 -2.66
N ALA A 46 -13.70 0.85 -3.97
CA ALA A 46 -12.37 0.68 -4.55
C ALA A 46 -11.51 1.94 -4.35
N ALA A 47 -12.11 3.12 -4.47
CA ALA A 47 -11.50 4.40 -4.15
C ALA A 47 -11.06 4.44 -2.68
N GLY A 48 -11.95 4.12 -1.72
CA GLY A 48 -11.63 4.12 -0.29
C GLY A 48 -10.52 3.14 0.09
N ALA A 49 -10.50 1.94 -0.50
CA ALA A 49 -9.43 0.95 -0.28
C ALA A 49 -8.08 1.40 -0.87
N ALA A 50 -8.10 2.22 -1.93
CA ALA A 50 -6.91 2.88 -2.48
C ALA A 50 -6.53 4.18 -1.73
N GLY A 51 -7.27 4.57 -0.69
CA GLY A 51 -7.05 5.80 0.08
C GLY A 51 -7.72 7.05 -0.50
N TYR A 52 -8.55 6.89 -1.52
CA TYR A 52 -9.36 7.95 -2.11
C TYR A 52 -10.74 7.97 -1.45
N ASN A 53 -10.86 8.71 -0.34
CA ASN A 53 -12.14 8.91 0.33
C ASN A 53 -12.97 9.93 -0.48
N ILE A 54 -13.85 9.46 -1.37
CA ILE A 54 -14.84 10.29 -2.10
C ILE A 54 -16.00 10.76 -1.23
N LYS A 55 -16.01 10.37 0.05
CA LYS A 55 -16.76 11.12 1.05
C LYS A 55 -15.86 12.24 1.57
N ALA A 56 -15.66 13.23 0.71
CA ALA A 56 -15.55 14.60 1.18
C ALA A 56 -16.81 14.84 2.01
N GLN A 57 -16.69 14.62 3.32
CA GLN A 57 -17.67 15.09 4.28
C GLN A 57 -17.83 16.57 3.97
N GLU A 58 -19.05 16.92 3.57
CA GLU A 58 -19.49 18.28 3.38
C GLU A 58 -18.99 19.13 4.55
N GLY A 59 -18.31 20.23 4.24
CA GLY A 59 -17.94 21.23 5.23
C GLY A 59 -16.59 21.01 5.90
N SER A 60 -15.53 20.93 5.10
CA SER A 60 -14.36 21.83 5.16
C SER A 60 -13.26 21.20 4.34
N ALA A 61 -12.84 21.87 3.26
CA ALA A 61 -11.52 21.63 2.68
C ALA A 61 -10.46 22.11 3.69
N THR A 62 -10.32 21.39 4.81
CA THR A 62 -9.18 21.55 5.69
C THR A 62 -7.97 21.11 4.90
N LEU A 63 -6.87 21.87 5.01
CA LEU A 63 -5.57 21.50 4.43
C LEU A 63 -5.22 20.03 4.75
N GLU A 64 -5.64 19.55 5.92
CA GLU A 64 -5.44 18.19 6.43
C GLU A 64 -5.99 17.09 5.52
N GLY A 65 -7.17 17.27 4.91
CA GLY A 65 -7.75 16.28 4.01
C GLY A 65 -6.96 16.11 2.71
N ILE A 66 -6.58 17.24 2.10
CA ILE A 66 -5.78 17.26 0.86
C ILE A 66 -4.40 16.64 1.09
N ILE A 67 -3.76 17.00 2.21
CA ILE A 67 -2.44 16.49 2.59
C ILE A 67 -2.52 14.97 2.84
N SER A 68 -3.55 14.50 3.53
CA SER A 68 -3.73 13.07 3.80
C SER A 68 -3.92 12.24 2.53
N THR A 69 -4.72 12.73 1.58
CA THR A 69 -4.91 12.06 0.28
C THR A 69 -3.62 12.00 -0.54
N ILE A 70 -2.84 13.09 -0.56
CA ILE A 70 -1.55 13.14 -1.27
C ILE A 70 -0.55 12.15 -0.67
N ILE A 71 -0.44 12.13 0.67
CA ILE A 71 0.47 11.22 1.37
C ILE A 71 0.08 9.77 1.11
N GLN A 72 -1.20 9.42 1.23
CA GLN A 72 -1.66 8.04 1.05
C GLN A 72 -1.49 7.55 -0.39
N THR A 73 -1.75 8.42 -1.37
CA THR A 73 -1.50 8.13 -2.79
C THR A 73 0.01 7.97 -3.07
N ALA A 74 0.84 8.81 -2.47
CA ALA A 74 2.30 8.69 -2.61
C ALA A 74 2.82 7.39 -1.98
N LEU A 75 2.32 7.01 -0.80
CA LEU A 75 2.70 5.78 -0.10
C LEU A 75 2.32 4.51 -0.88
N SER A 76 1.11 4.47 -1.46
CA SER A 76 0.67 3.32 -2.27
C SER A 76 1.51 3.16 -3.53
N PHE A 77 1.83 4.27 -4.22
CA PHE A 77 2.73 4.27 -5.37
C PHE A 77 4.13 3.81 -4.99
N LEU A 78 4.66 4.29 -3.86
CA LEU A 78 5.97 3.90 -3.36
C LEU A 78 6.05 2.40 -3.06
N GLY A 79 5.00 1.81 -2.47
CA GLY A 79 4.93 0.38 -2.21
C GLY A 79 5.06 -0.48 -3.47
N ILE A 80 4.39 -0.07 -4.56
CA ILE A 80 4.53 -0.73 -5.87
C ILE A 80 5.97 -0.62 -6.41
N VAL A 81 6.60 0.56 -6.28
CA VAL A 81 7.97 0.80 -6.75
C VAL A 81 8.97 -0.09 -5.98
N PHE A 82 8.85 -0.17 -4.65
CA PHE A 82 9.68 -1.05 -3.84
C PHE A 82 9.50 -2.53 -4.21
N LEU A 83 8.28 -2.96 -4.51
CA LEU A 83 8.01 -4.32 -4.97
C LEU A 83 8.73 -4.63 -6.30
N ILE A 84 8.68 -3.72 -7.27
CA ILE A 84 9.36 -3.87 -8.56
C ILE A 84 10.88 -3.93 -8.38
N LEU A 85 11.44 -3.03 -7.55
CA LEU A 85 12.87 -3.02 -7.24
C LEU A 85 13.33 -4.32 -6.57
N MET A 86 12.51 -4.89 -5.69
CA MET A 86 12.82 -6.15 -5.01
C MET A 86 12.81 -7.33 -5.99
N ILE A 87 11.85 -7.37 -6.92
CA ILE A 87 11.83 -8.37 -8.01
C ILE A 87 13.05 -8.21 -8.93
N TYR A 88 13.41 -6.98 -9.31
CA TYR A 88 14.55 -6.73 -10.19
C TYR A 88 15.88 -7.09 -9.52
N GLY A 89 16.06 -6.73 -8.25
CA GLY A 89 17.24 -7.11 -7.45
C GLY A 89 17.35 -8.62 -7.26
N GLY A 90 16.23 -9.30 -6.99
CA GLY A 90 16.17 -10.75 -6.89
C GLY A 90 16.48 -11.44 -8.22
N TYR A 91 15.97 -10.90 -9.34
CA TYR A 91 16.29 -11.40 -10.68
C TYR A 91 17.79 -11.25 -10.98
N LEU A 92 18.35 -10.07 -10.74
CA LEU A 92 19.76 -9.78 -10.98
C LEU A 92 20.67 -10.70 -10.16
N TRP A 93 20.30 -10.97 -8.90
CA TRP A 93 21.01 -11.91 -8.03
C TRP A 93 20.94 -13.34 -8.56
N MET A 94 19.76 -13.79 -9.01
CA MET A 94 19.56 -15.12 -9.57
C MET A 94 20.27 -15.33 -10.91
N THR A 95 20.43 -14.27 -11.72
CA THR A 95 21.13 -14.34 -13.02
C THR A 95 22.64 -14.18 -12.93
N ALA A 96 23.19 -13.83 -11.76
CA ALA A 96 24.60 -13.50 -11.61
C ALA A 96 25.56 -14.68 -11.91
N ARG A 97 25.09 -15.94 -11.93
CA ARG A 97 25.84 -17.15 -12.37
C ARG A 97 27.30 -17.24 -11.88
N GLY A 98 27.59 -16.75 -10.67
CA GLY A 98 28.93 -16.77 -10.08
C GLY A 98 29.85 -15.58 -10.42
N ASN A 99 29.36 -14.58 -11.16
CA ASN A 99 30.04 -13.30 -11.32
C ASN A 99 29.88 -12.46 -10.03
N GLU A 100 30.94 -12.37 -9.23
CA GLU A 100 30.95 -11.64 -7.96
C GLU A 100 30.47 -10.19 -8.08
N GLN A 101 30.80 -9.49 -9.18
CA GLN A 101 30.39 -8.09 -9.38
C GLN A 101 28.87 -7.96 -9.55
N GLN A 102 28.22 -8.95 -10.20
CA GLN A 102 26.76 -8.94 -10.35
C GLN A 102 26.06 -9.32 -9.05
N VAL A 103 26.64 -10.26 -8.29
CA VAL A 103 26.14 -10.64 -6.97
C VAL A 103 26.19 -9.45 -6.02
N GLU A 104 27.32 -8.73 -5.98
CA GLU A 104 27.51 -7.57 -5.12
C GLU A 104 26.54 -6.44 -5.48
N LYS A 105 26.40 -6.13 -6.77
CA LYS A 105 25.42 -5.13 -7.24
C LYS A 105 23.99 -5.50 -6.85
N ALA A 106 23.60 -6.75 -7.02
CA ALA A 106 22.26 -7.21 -6.65
C ALA A 106 22.02 -7.14 -5.13
N LYS A 107 23.02 -7.53 -4.33
CA LYS A 107 22.95 -7.40 -2.86
C LYS A 107 22.82 -5.95 -2.43
N ASN A 108 23.63 -5.05 -2.99
CA ASN A 108 23.56 -3.62 -2.68
C ASN A 108 22.19 -3.02 -3.06
N LEU A 109 21.63 -3.42 -4.20
CA LEU A 109 20.30 -3.00 -4.62
C LEU A 109 19.21 -3.49 -3.65
N LEU A 110 19.27 -4.76 -3.25
CA LEU A 110 18.33 -5.34 -2.29
C LEU A 110 18.45 -4.70 -0.91
N THR A 111 19.67 -4.48 -0.41
CA THR A 111 19.90 -3.82 0.88
C THR A 111 19.38 -2.38 0.85
N ALA A 112 19.63 -1.63 -0.23
CA ALA A 112 19.10 -0.27 -0.38
C ALA A 112 17.57 -0.25 -0.43
N ALA A 113 16.94 -1.21 -1.13
CA ALA A 113 15.49 -1.33 -1.18
C ALA A 113 14.88 -1.67 0.20
N ILE A 114 15.51 -2.57 0.97
CA ILE A 114 15.04 -2.94 2.31
C ILE A 114 15.18 -1.76 3.28
N VAL A 115 16.31 -1.07 3.27
CA VAL A 115 16.54 0.11 4.12
C VAL A 115 15.55 1.23 3.80
N GLY A 116 15.29 1.49 2.51
CA GLY A 116 14.28 2.46 2.10
C GLY A 116 12.87 2.11 2.60
N LEU A 117 12.47 0.83 2.52
CA LEU A 117 11.18 0.37 3.03
C LEU A 117 11.05 0.56 4.55
N ILE A 118 12.10 0.23 5.30
CA ILE A 118 12.14 0.41 6.76
C ILE A 118 11.98 1.89 7.13
N ILE A 119 12.65 2.80 6.43
CA ILE A 119 12.57 4.24 6.70
C ILE A 119 11.14 4.76 6.49
N VAL A 120 10.46 4.35 5.41
CA VAL A 120 9.09 4.78 5.13
C VAL A 120 8.13 4.28 6.21
N LEU A 121 8.24 3.02 6.62
CA LEU A 121 7.43 2.45 7.70
C LEU A 121 7.70 3.14 9.04
N ALA A 122 8.96 3.44 9.35
CA ALA A 122 9.36 4.15 10.55
C ALA A 122 8.79 5.58 10.56
N ALA A 123 8.87 6.30 9.45
CA ALA A 123 8.33 7.64 9.31
C ALA A 123 6.81 7.67 9.57
N TYR A 124 6.06 6.74 8.95
CA TYR A 124 4.62 6.63 9.18
C TYR A 124 4.28 6.33 10.64
N THR A 125 4.99 5.38 11.24
CA THR A 125 4.79 4.99 12.65
C THR A 125 5.06 6.15 13.60
N ILE A 126 6.14 6.91 13.36
CA ILE A 126 6.50 8.09 14.17
C ILE A 126 5.44 9.18 14.02
N SER A 127 4.98 9.48 12.80
CA SER A 127 3.92 10.48 12.58
C SER A 127 2.64 10.11 13.32
N PHE A 128 2.22 8.84 13.26
CA PHE A 128 1.04 8.36 13.99
C PHE A 128 1.21 8.49 15.51
N PHE A 129 2.39 8.13 16.02
CA PHE A 129 2.71 8.24 17.44
C PHE A 129 2.64 9.69 17.94
N VAL A 130 3.17 10.66 17.17
CA VAL A 130 3.10 12.08 17.53
C VAL A 130 1.65 12.58 17.56
N ILE A 131 0.83 12.19 16.59
CA ILE A 131 -0.58 12.58 16.52
C ILE A 131 -1.37 11.99 17.70
N GLN A 132 -1.17 10.71 18.02
CA GLN A 132 -1.83 10.07 19.17
C GLN A 132 -1.45 10.72 20.50
N MET A 133 -0.15 11.01 20.69
CA MET A 133 0.34 11.69 21.91
C MET A 133 -0.28 13.08 22.09
N LEU A 134 -0.58 13.79 21.00
CA LEU A 134 -1.22 15.10 21.06
C LEU A 134 -2.75 14.99 21.21
N GLY A 135 -3.39 14.01 20.54
CA GLY A 135 -4.82 13.78 20.61
C GLY A 135 -5.32 13.37 21.99
N GLU A 136 -4.59 12.49 22.68
CA GLU A 136 -4.96 12.04 24.05
C GLU A 136 -4.88 13.16 25.10
N GLN A 137 -4.00 14.15 24.91
CA GLN A 137 -3.89 15.31 25.83
C GLN A 137 -5.10 16.24 25.75
N THR A 138 -5.80 16.26 24.61
CA THR A 138 -6.99 17.10 24.39
C THR A 138 -8.30 16.41 24.79
N LEU A 139 -8.31 15.07 24.94
CA LEU A 139 -9.48 14.25 25.28
C LEU A 139 -9.43 13.67 26.70
N LYS A 140 -8.64 14.26 27.61
CA LYS A 140 -8.83 14.08 29.04
C LYS A 140 -9.80 15.17 29.52
N PRO A 141 -11.14 14.95 29.52
CA PRO A 141 -11.99 15.83 30.29
C PRO A 141 -11.48 15.75 31.73
N ALA A 142 -11.07 16.88 32.27
CA ALA A 142 -10.88 17.03 33.70
C ALA A 142 -12.16 16.53 34.39
N GLN A 143 -12.08 15.34 34.96
CA GLN A 143 -12.91 14.87 36.06
C GLN A 143 -11.94 14.67 37.22
#